data_AF-A0A263BUJ2-F1
#
_entry.id   AF-A0A263BUJ2-F1
#
_cell.length_a   1.000
_cell.length_b   1.000
_cell.length_c   1.000
_cell.angle_alpha   90.00
_cell.angle_beta   90.00
_cell.angle_gamma   90.00
#
_symmetry.space_group_name_H-M   'P 1'
#
loop_
_entity.id
_entity.type
_entity.pdbx_description
1 polymer ?
#
loop_
_entity_poly.entity_id
_entity_poly.type
_entity_poly.pdbx_seq_one_letter_code
_entity_poly.pdbx_strand_id
1 'polypeptide(L)'
;MKVISWYITFCLAISISAGCTYDTLDEAIEKGIPYEAREIIHKEIIDEVAIVLYTTEPKTKRWAKVNKRMLAVAFFEKDGNEWRNVGPNRWDYYEDEAMNAYLQRFHAYDRHGNRKLDLDVVYGEVNSEQISVVDASADEQEDFNKLPIIETETGRYFFYVGKKKVVRAIAKNGTILSERILGATENESLNPAIPK
;
A
#
# COMPACT_ATOMS: atom_id res chain seq x y z
N MET A 1 -44.87 -47.04 13.92
CA MET A 1 -43.68 -46.85 14.78
C MET A 1 -42.43 -47.07 13.94
N LYS A 2 -41.53 -46.06 13.87
CA LYS A 2 -40.05 -46.16 13.83
C LYS A 2 -39.41 -46.98 12.67
N VAL A 3 -38.43 -46.53 11.88
CA VAL A 3 -37.53 -45.37 11.93
C VAL A 3 -37.04 -45.09 10.50
N ILE A 4 -36.88 -43.81 10.17
CA ILE A 4 -36.15 -43.29 9.01
C ILE A 4 -34.66 -43.58 9.21
N SER A 5 -33.96 -44.11 8.21
CA SER A 5 -32.49 -44.22 8.22
C SER A 5 -31.91 -43.76 6.89
N TRP A 6 -31.87 -42.45 6.73
CA TRP A 6 -31.20 -41.75 5.64
C TRP A 6 -29.80 -41.40 6.13
N TYR A 7 -28.81 -42.26 5.90
CA TYR A 7 -27.41 -41.91 6.15
C TYR A 7 -26.86 -41.20 4.91
N ILE A 8 -27.08 -39.88 4.89
CA ILE A 8 -26.27 -38.95 4.10
C ILE A 8 -24.95 -38.83 4.87
N THR A 9 -23.92 -39.54 4.42
CA THR A 9 -22.54 -39.32 4.88
C THR A 9 -22.08 -37.98 4.33
N PHE A 10 -22.33 -36.91 5.08
CA PHE A 10 -21.77 -35.59 4.83
C PHE A 10 -20.31 -35.61 5.30
N CYS A 11 -19.39 -35.95 4.39
CA CYS A 11 -17.97 -35.71 4.60
C CYS A 11 -17.75 -34.19 4.66
N LEU A 12 -17.76 -33.66 5.87
CA LEU A 12 -17.40 -32.29 6.21
C LEU A 12 -15.91 -32.12 5.86
N ALA A 13 -15.62 -31.65 4.65
CA ALA A 13 -14.29 -31.17 4.29
C ALA A 13 -14.05 -29.88 5.08
N ILE A 14 -13.44 -30.02 6.26
CA ILE A 14 -12.89 -28.87 6.99
C ILE A 14 -11.62 -28.46 6.23
N SER A 15 -11.79 -27.69 5.16
CA SER A 15 -10.71 -26.90 4.59
C SER A 15 -10.39 -25.80 5.61
N ILE A 16 -9.51 -26.11 6.57
CA ILE A 16 -8.90 -25.07 7.40
C ILE A 16 -8.10 -24.22 6.43
N SER A 17 -8.63 -23.04 6.10
CA SER A 17 -7.92 -22.02 5.32
C SER A 17 -6.84 -21.41 6.20
N ALA A 18 -5.80 -22.19 6.52
CA ALA A 18 -4.55 -21.64 6.98
C ALA A 18 -4.00 -20.82 5.80
N GLY A 19 -3.93 -19.50 5.95
CA GLY A 19 -3.22 -18.67 4.97
C GLY A 19 -1.80 -19.22 4.81
N CYS A 20 -1.29 -19.26 3.58
CA CYS A 20 0.05 -19.78 3.32
C CYS A 20 1.10 -19.02 4.14
N THR A 21 1.93 -19.76 4.86
CA THR A 21 3.13 -19.27 5.52
C THR A 21 4.37 -19.70 4.73
N TYR A 22 5.47 -18.99 4.92
CA TYR A 22 6.71 -19.18 4.16
C TYR A 22 7.94 -19.05 5.05
N ASP A 23 8.99 -19.81 4.77
CA ASP A 23 10.20 -19.85 5.62
C ASP A 23 10.98 -18.54 5.59
N THR A 24 10.88 -17.79 4.48
CA THR A 24 11.62 -16.54 4.27
C THR A 24 10.71 -15.43 3.79
N LEU A 25 11.08 -14.18 4.10
CA LEU A 25 10.34 -13.01 3.62
C LEU A 25 10.35 -12.93 2.10
N ASP A 26 11.46 -13.24 1.44
CA ASP A 26 11.55 -13.18 -0.03
C ASP A 26 10.63 -14.22 -0.69
N GLU A 27 10.54 -15.43 -0.13
CA GLU A 27 9.55 -16.43 -0.58
C GLU A 27 8.12 -15.96 -0.34
N ALA A 28 7.85 -15.31 0.80
CA ALA A 28 6.55 -14.74 1.09
C ALA A 28 6.18 -13.62 0.11
N ILE A 29 7.14 -12.78 -0.30
CA ILE A 29 6.93 -11.75 -1.32
C ILE A 29 6.61 -12.39 -2.67
N GLU A 30 7.38 -13.40 -3.08
CA GLU A 30 7.20 -14.07 -4.38
C GLU A 30 5.85 -14.80 -4.49
N LYS A 31 5.46 -15.50 -3.43
CA LYS A 31 4.32 -16.43 -3.47
C LYS A 31 3.07 -15.91 -2.76
N GLY A 32 3.24 -15.00 -1.80
CA GLY A 32 2.17 -14.49 -0.94
C GLY A 32 1.46 -13.25 -1.47
N ILE A 33 2.04 -12.54 -2.45
CA ILE A 33 1.36 -11.44 -3.13
C ILE A 33 0.47 -12.01 -4.24
N PRO A 34 -0.82 -11.65 -4.31
CA PRO A 34 -1.75 -12.21 -5.30
C PRO A 34 -1.50 -11.71 -6.74
N TYR A 35 -0.63 -10.72 -6.90
CA TYR A 35 -0.20 -10.16 -8.17
C TYR A 35 1.30 -10.36 -8.34
N GLU A 36 1.75 -10.48 -9.59
CA GLU A 36 3.17 -10.63 -9.92
C GLU A 36 3.90 -9.31 -9.60
N ALA A 37 4.69 -9.32 -8.53
CA ALA A 37 5.60 -8.22 -8.22
C ALA A 37 6.69 -8.16 -9.28
N ARG A 38 6.75 -7.03 -10.00
CA ARG A 38 7.73 -6.78 -11.08
C ARG A 38 9.06 -6.28 -10.53
N GLU A 39 8.98 -5.41 -9.53
CA GLU A 39 10.13 -4.77 -8.91
C GLU A 39 9.80 -4.46 -7.46
N ILE A 40 10.74 -4.75 -6.57
CA ILE A 40 10.67 -4.34 -5.17
C ILE A 40 11.44 -3.03 -5.03
N ILE A 41 10.72 -1.96 -4.68
CA ILE A 41 11.27 -0.60 -4.56
C ILE A 41 11.85 -0.38 -3.17
N HIS A 42 11.14 -0.83 -2.14
CA HIS A 42 11.55 -0.63 -0.75
C HIS A 42 11.05 -1.77 0.15
N LYS A 43 11.83 -2.08 1.18
CA LYS A 43 11.48 -3.03 2.25
C LYS A 43 11.87 -2.41 3.58
N GLU A 44 10.92 -2.36 4.51
CA GLU A 44 11.17 -1.96 5.90
C GLU A 44 10.53 -2.98 6.85
N ILE A 45 11.13 -3.23 8.01
CA ILE A 45 10.58 -4.12 9.04
C ILE A 45 10.38 -3.32 10.32
N ILE A 46 9.16 -3.32 10.85
CA ILE A 46 8.76 -2.65 12.09
C ILE A 46 7.96 -3.65 12.92
N ASP A 47 8.38 -3.92 14.15
CA ASP A 47 7.67 -4.78 15.11
C ASP A 47 7.17 -6.11 14.51
N GLU A 48 8.09 -6.83 13.83
CA GLU A 48 7.83 -8.13 13.16
C GLU A 48 6.90 -8.06 11.94
N VAL A 49 6.57 -6.85 11.48
CA VAL A 49 5.83 -6.61 10.24
C VAL A 49 6.77 -6.05 9.19
N ALA A 50 6.90 -6.75 8.07
CA ALA A 50 7.58 -6.24 6.88
C ALA A 50 6.58 -5.47 6.00
N ILE A 51 6.97 -4.28 5.58
CA ILE A 51 6.25 -3.42 4.64
C ILE A 51 7.05 -3.42 3.34
N VAL A 52 6.39 -3.77 2.24
CA VAL A 52 7.04 -3.96 0.95
C VAL A 52 6.37 -3.07 -0.07
N LEU A 53 7.11 -2.08 -0.58
CA LEU A 53 6.69 -1.25 -1.71
C LEU A 53 7.17 -1.90 -3.00
N TYR A 54 6.26 -2.12 -3.94
CA TYR A 54 6.56 -2.82 -5.18
C TYR A 54 5.70 -2.33 -6.35
N THR A 55 6.15 -2.61 -7.58
CA THR A 55 5.34 -2.41 -8.78
C THR A 55 4.71 -3.71 -9.25
N THR A 56 3.51 -3.63 -9.84
CA THR A 56 2.79 -4.77 -10.41
C THR A 56 2.06 -4.38 -11.69
N GLU A 57 1.74 -5.35 -12.53
CA GLU A 57 0.88 -5.16 -13.71
C GLU A 57 -0.48 -5.82 -13.47
N PRO A 58 -1.60 -5.06 -13.45
CA PRO A 58 -2.90 -5.63 -13.17
C PRO A 58 -3.38 -6.49 -14.36
N LYS A 59 -3.37 -7.83 -14.19
CA LYS A 59 -3.82 -8.80 -15.21
C LYS A 59 -5.35 -8.87 -15.41
N THR A 60 -6.11 -7.86 -15.00
CA THR A 60 -7.59 -7.92 -15.07
C THR A 60 -8.11 -7.34 -16.39
N LYS A 61 -9.15 -7.95 -16.98
CA LYS A 61 -9.77 -7.46 -18.23
C LYS A 61 -10.27 -6.00 -18.15
N ARG A 62 -10.61 -5.53 -16.95
CA ARG A 62 -11.05 -4.15 -16.69
C ARG A 62 -9.90 -3.14 -16.80
N TRP A 63 -8.70 -3.56 -16.46
CA TRP A 63 -7.49 -2.73 -16.43
C TRP A 63 -6.46 -3.11 -17.50
N ALA A 64 -6.74 -4.12 -18.33
CA ALA A 64 -5.90 -4.54 -19.45
C ALA A 64 -5.64 -3.44 -20.49
N LYS A 65 -6.45 -2.37 -20.49
CA LYS A 65 -6.23 -1.17 -21.32
C LYS A 65 -5.23 -0.18 -20.71
N VAL A 66 -5.00 -0.28 -19.39
CA VAL A 66 -4.01 0.51 -18.67
C VAL A 66 -2.73 -0.30 -18.68
N ASN A 67 -1.95 -0.16 -19.76
CA ASN A 67 -0.63 -0.78 -19.92
C ASN A 67 0.41 -0.04 -19.05
N LYS A 68 0.10 0.14 -17.76
CA LYS A 68 0.88 0.93 -16.81
C LYS A 68 1.16 0.07 -15.59
N ARG A 69 2.40 0.14 -15.10
CA ARG A 69 2.79 -0.43 -13.82
C ARG A 69 2.03 0.32 -12.72
N MET A 70 1.55 -0.44 -11.75
CA MET A 70 0.84 0.06 -10.58
C MET A 70 1.76 -0.04 -9.38
N LEU A 71 1.84 1.03 -8.60
CA LEU A 71 2.53 1.04 -7.31
C LEU A 71 1.63 0.44 -6.23
N ALA A 72 2.17 -0.47 -5.43
CA ALA A 72 1.42 -1.19 -4.41
C ALA A 72 2.26 -1.40 -3.14
N VAL A 73 1.58 -1.57 -2.01
CA VAL A 73 2.20 -1.91 -0.73
C VAL A 73 1.63 -3.22 -0.21
N ALA A 74 2.52 -4.14 0.17
CA ALA A 74 2.19 -5.39 0.84
C ALA A 74 2.70 -5.38 2.28
N PHE A 75 2.00 -6.12 3.15
CA PHE A 75 2.35 -6.28 4.55
C PHE A 75 2.52 -7.76 4.86
N PHE A 76 3.62 -8.11 5.50
CA PHE A 76 3.92 -9.47 5.94
C PHE A 76 4.17 -9.48 7.43
N GLU A 77 3.52 -10.37 8.14
CA GLU A 77 3.74 -10.58 9.58
C GLU A 77 4.61 -11.81 9.78
N LYS A 78 5.57 -11.71 10.70
CA LYS A 78 6.35 -12.85 11.15
C LYS A 78 5.57 -13.61 12.23
N ASP A 79 5.33 -14.89 12.00
CA ASP A 79 4.73 -15.83 12.95
C ASP A 79 5.77 -16.89 13.33
N GLY A 80 6.43 -16.69 14.47
CA GLY A 80 7.59 -17.49 14.87
C GLY A 80 8.76 -17.30 13.91
N ASN A 81 9.05 -18.33 13.11
CA ASN A 81 10.11 -18.31 12.09
C ASN A 81 9.57 -18.13 10.66
N GLU A 82 8.25 -18.16 10.48
CA GLU A 82 7.62 -18.09 9.17
C GLU A 82 7.05 -16.69 8.92
N TRP A 83 6.79 -16.38 7.65
CA TRP A 83 6.21 -15.13 7.18
C TRP A 83 4.88 -15.38 6.52
N ARG A 84 3.92 -14.48 6.73
CA ARG A 84 2.58 -14.56 6.14
C ARG A 84 2.16 -13.20 5.58
N ASN A 85 1.56 -13.19 4.39
CA ASN A 85 0.91 -11.99 3.86
C ASN A 85 -0.36 -11.68 4.69
N VAL A 86 -0.42 -10.47 5.25
CA VAL A 86 -1.53 -9.99 6.11
C VAL A 86 -2.16 -8.70 5.59
N GLY A 87 -1.66 -8.17 4.48
CA GLY A 87 -2.12 -6.92 3.89
C GLY A 87 -3.36 -7.10 3.03
N PRO A 88 -4.15 -6.03 2.83
CA PRO A 88 -5.27 -6.07 1.90
C PRO A 88 -4.83 -6.25 0.44
N ASN A 89 -3.52 -6.16 0.16
CA ASN A 89 -2.89 -6.23 -1.18
C ASN A 89 -3.60 -5.35 -2.20
N ARG A 90 -4.08 -4.18 -1.75
CA ARG A 90 -4.76 -3.23 -2.62
C ARG A 90 -3.73 -2.36 -3.32
N TRP A 91 -4.10 -1.94 -4.51
CA TRP A 91 -3.44 -0.90 -5.27
C TRP A 91 -4.53 0.10 -5.63
N ASP A 92 -4.23 1.39 -5.44
CA ASP A 92 -5.08 2.48 -5.89
C ASP A 92 -4.45 3.07 -7.14
N TYR A 93 -5.29 3.61 -8.03
CA TYR A 93 -4.81 4.29 -9.24
C TYR A 93 -5.46 5.65 -9.35
N TYR A 94 -4.63 6.68 -9.42
CA TYR A 94 -4.98 7.96 -9.99
C TYR A 94 -3.82 8.48 -10.81
N GLU A 95 -4.08 9.54 -11.57
CA GLU A 95 -3.09 10.13 -12.47
C GLU A 95 -3.00 11.63 -12.22
N ASP A 96 -1.82 12.04 -11.75
CA ASP A 96 -1.37 13.43 -11.61
C ASP A 96 -0.05 13.57 -12.38
N GLU A 97 0.07 14.60 -13.21
CA GLU A 97 1.24 14.81 -14.08
C GLU A 97 2.55 15.06 -13.30
N ALA A 98 2.46 15.58 -12.08
CA ALA A 98 3.61 15.87 -11.23
C ALA A 98 3.93 14.71 -10.28
N MET A 99 2.93 14.21 -9.54
CA MET A 99 3.14 13.20 -8.50
C MET A 99 1.86 12.44 -8.14
N ASN A 100 1.96 11.12 -8.07
CA ASN A 100 0.97 10.29 -7.39
C ASN A 100 1.42 10.02 -5.94
N ALA A 101 0.50 10.07 -5.00
CA ALA A 101 0.67 9.97 -3.54
C ALA A 101 -0.53 9.27 -2.92
N TYR A 102 -0.26 8.25 -2.11
CA TYR A 102 -1.24 7.33 -1.55
C TYR A 102 -1.04 7.18 -0.04
N LEU A 103 -2.11 6.82 0.67
CA LEU A 103 -2.08 6.47 2.09
C LEU A 103 -2.69 5.09 2.27
N GLN A 104 -1.89 4.16 2.77
CA GLN A 104 -2.35 2.84 3.18
C GLN A 104 -2.27 2.74 4.70
N ARG A 105 -3.44 2.63 5.34
CA ARG A 105 -3.53 2.32 6.78
C ARG A 105 -3.42 0.82 6.99
N PHE A 106 -2.66 0.39 7.98
CA PHE A 106 -2.50 -0.99 8.35
C PHE A 106 -2.60 -1.17 9.86
N HIS A 107 -3.36 -2.18 10.27
CA HIS A 107 -3.55 -2.53 11.66
C HIS A 107 -3.21 -4.01 11.86
N ALA A 108 -2.24 -4.29 12.74
CA ALA A 108 -2.00 -5.65 13.21
C ALA A 108 -2.74 -5.88 14.53
N TYR A 109 -3.26 -7.08 14.71
CA TYR A 109 -3.96 -7.50 15.92
C TYR A 109 -3.30 -8.75 16.49
N ASP A 110 -3.21 -8.82 17.82
CA ASP A 110 -2.79 -10.05 18.49
C ASP A 110 -3.88 -11.14 18.38
N ARG A 111 -3.56 -12.35 18.86
CA ARG A 111 -4.49 -13.49 18.90
C ARG A 111 -5.75 -13.26 19.76
N HIS A 112 -5.75 -12.23 20.60
CA HIS A 112 -6.88 -11.85 21.45
C HIS A 112 -7.71 -10.72 20.83
N GLY A 113 -7.33 -10.23 19.64
CA GLY A 113 -7.98 -9.14 18.95
C GLY A 113 -7.57 -7.75 19.45
N ASN A 114 -6.54 -7.63 20.29
CA ASN A 114 -6.01 -6.34 20.69
C ASN A 114 -5.11 -5.78 19.59
N ARG A 115 -5.16 -4.46 19.38
CA ARG A 115 -4.31 -3.80 18.38
C ARG A 115 -2.85 -3.87 18.84
N LYS A 116 -2.01 -4.57 18.08
CA LYS A 116 -0.56 -4.69 18.29
C LYS A 116 0.18 -3.53 17.62
N LEU A 117 -0.24 -3.18 16.39
CA LEU A 117 0.44 -2.18 15.57
C LEU A 117 -0.57 -1.35 14.78
N ASP A 118 -0.28 -0.07 14.62
CA ASP A 118 -1.07 0.88 13.85
C ASP A 118 -0.13 1.73 12.99
N LEU A 119 -0.16 1.51 11.68
CA LEU A 119 0.74 2.15 10.73
C LEU A 119 -0.05 2.94 9.69
N ASP A 120 0.38 4.17 9.48
CA ASP A 120 0.06 4.94 8.28
C ASP A 120 1.26 4.85 7.34
N VAL A 121 1.07 4.32 6.14
CA VAL A 121 2.11 4.23 5.11
C VAL A 121 1.78 5.21 3.99
N VAL A 122 2.63 6.20 3.82
CA VAL A 122 2.55 7.20 2.74
C VAL A 122 3.57 6.86 1.68
N TYR A 123 3.13 6.70 0.44
CA TYR A 123 3.99 6.28 -0.66
C TYR A 123 3.48 6.84 -1.99
N GLY A 124 4.33 6.84 -3.01
CA GLY A 124 3.94 7.40 -4.29
C GLY A 124 5.00 7.41 -5.37
N GLU A 125 4.61 7.95 -6.52
CA GLU A 125 5.39 8.08 -7.75
C GLU A 125 5.64 9.55 -8.03
N VAL A 126 6.87 9.89 -8.42
CA VAL A 126 7.24 11.22 -8.89
C VAL A 126 7.32 11.19 -10.41
N ASN A 127 6.29 11.72 -11.07
CA ASN A 127 6.09 11.59 -12.51
C ASN A 127 6.85 12.66 -13.32
N SER A 128 7.06 13.84 -12.74
CA SER A 128 7.73 14.96 -13.41
C SER A 128 9.22 15.05 -13.03
N GLU A 129 10.09 15.13 -14.06
CA GLU A 129 11.53 15.37 -13.89
C GLU A 129 11.85 16.74 -13.28
N GLN A 130 10.90 17.67 -13.31
CA GLN A 130 11.07 19.00 -12.71
C GLN A 130 11.09 18.93 -11.18
N ILE A 131 10.47 17.89 -10.60
CA ILE A 131 10.41 17.68 -9.16
C ILE A 131 11.78 17.29 -8.63
N SER A 132 12.27 18.07 -7.67
CA SER A 132 13.51 17.79 -6.95
C SER A 132 13.30 17.46 -5.48
N VAL A 133 12.15 17.82 -4.91
CA VAL A 133 11.84 17.60 -3.50
C VAL A 133 10.42 17.08 -3.41
N VAL A 134 10.25 16.00 -2.64
CA VAL A 134 8.96 15.64 -2.05
C VAL A 134 9.06 15.96 -0.57
N ASP A 135 8.06 16.63 -0.02
CA ASP A 135 7.95 16.83 1.42
C ASP A 135 6.55 16.51 1.92
N ALA A 136 6.46 16.23 3.22
CA ALA A 136 5.20 15.86 3.84
C ALA A 136 5.05 16.38 5.27
N SER A 137 3.82 16.72 5.62
CA SER A 137 3.44 17.20 6.95
C SER A 137 2.29 16.36 7.53
N ALA A 138 2.18 16.31 8.87
CA ALA A 138 1.10 15.56 9.53
C ALA A 138 -0.25 16.31 9.43
N ASP A 139 -0.20 17.62 9.19
CA ASP A 139 -1.33 18.48 8.87
C ASP A 139 -0.89 19.68 7.99
N GLU A 140 -1.82 20.58 7.67
CA GLU A 140 -1.55 21.74 6.82
C GLU A 140 -0.76 22.87 7.51
N GLN A 141 -0.68 22.84 8.85
CA GLN A 141 -0.12 23.92 9.70
C GLN A 141 1.24 23.53 10.32
N GLU A 142 1.61 22.25 10.26
CA GLU A 142 2.85 21.69 10.77
C GLU A 142 4.01 21.79 9.76
N ASP A 143 5.23 21.66 10.29
CA ASP A 143 6.47 21.66 9.51
C ASP A 143 6.53 20.50 8.51
N PHE A 144 6.90 20.84 7.27
CA PHE A 144 7.10 19.86 6.21
C PHE A 144 8.47 19.22 6.30
N ASN A 145 8.49 17.89 6.34
CA ASN A 145 9.71 17.09 6.34
C ASN A 145 9.97 16.55 4.94
N LYS A 146 11.18 16.74 4.43
CA LYS A 146 11.59 16.16 3.15
C LYS A 146 11.55 14.64 3.21
N LEU A 147 10.90 14.03 2.21
CA LEU A 147 10.90 12.60 1.99
C LEU A 147 12.01 12.24 1.00
N PRO A 148 12.77 11.16 1.24
CA PRO A 148 13.72 10.66 0.27
C PRO A 148 13.02 10.25 -1.03
N ILE A 149 13.60 10.63 -2.17
CA ILE A 149 13.22 10.11 -3.48
C ILE A 149 14.09 8.88 -3.76
N ILE A 150 13.45 7.75 -4.00
CA ILE A 150 14.06 6.48 -4.37
C ILE A 150 14.03 6.39 -5.90
N GLU A 151 15.19 6.47 -6.53
CA GLU A 151 15.32 6.31 -7.98
C GLU A 151 15.61 4.84 -8.32
N THR A 152 14.87 4.30 -9.28
CA THR A 152 15.10 2.97 -9.82
C THR A 152 15.17 3.04 -11.35
N GLU A 153 15.45 1.91 -12.01
CA GLU A 153 15.45 1.85 -13.48
C GLU A 153 14.07 2.15 -14.08
N THR A 154 13.00 2.01 -13.30
CA THR A 154 11.63 2.07 -13.78
C THR A 154 10.89 3.34 -13.41
N GLY A 155 11.44 4.14 -12.49
CA GLY A 155 10.76 5.33 -12.01
C GLY A 155 11.41 5.96 -10.78
N ARG A 156 10.72 6.95 -10.23
CA ARG A 156 11.11 7.71 -9.03
C ARG A 156 9.97 7.60 -8.04
N TYR A 157 10.29 7.20 -6.81
CA TYR A 157 9.30 6.86 -5.81
C TYR A 157 9.61 7.55 -4.48
N PHE A 158 8.64 7.59 -3.58
CA PHE A 158 8.87 7.92 -2.18
C PHE A 158 8.08 7.00 -1.28
N PHE A 159 8.56 6.86 -0.04
CA PHE A 159 7.99 5.98 0.96
C PHE A 159 8.24 6.57 2.35
N TYR A 160 7.22 6.51 3.20
CA TYR A 160 7.29 6.98 4.58
C TYR A 160 6.30 6.23 5.45
N VAL A 161 6.76 5.80 6.63
CA VAL A 161 5.89 5.24 7.68
C VAL A 161 5.68 6.30 8.75
N GLY A 162 4.42 6.63 8.99
CA GLY A 162 3.99 7.58 10.01
C GLY A 162 2.84 8.46 9.53
N LYS A 163 2.33 9.27 10.46
CA LYS A 163 1.19 10.14 10.20
C LYS A 163 1.63 11.32 9.33
N LYS A 164 1.33 11.23 8.03
CA LYS A 164 1.48 12.33 7.07
C LYS A 164 0.19 12.46 6.28
N LYS A 165 -0.38 13.67 6.30
CA LYS A 165 -1.63 13.99 5.61
C LYS A 165 -1.39 14.82 4.37
N VAL A 166 -0.42 15.72 4.38
CA VAL A 166 -0.15 16.59 3.23
C VAL A 166 1.15 16.17 2.60
N VAL A 167 1.16 15.94 1.28
CA VAL A 167 2.36 15.63 0.49
C VAL A 167 2.46 16.63 -0.65
N ARG A 168 3.64 17.22 -0.85
CA ARG A 168 3.89 18.18 -1.94
C ARG A 168 5.04 17.73 -2.82
N ALA A 169 4.89 18.01 -4.10
CA ALA A 169 5.92 17.86 -5.10
C ALA A 169 6.45 19.25 -5.50
N ILE A 170 7.72 19.50 -5.24
CA ILE A 170 8.34 20.82 -5.37
C ILE A 170 9.46 20.77 -6.43
N ALA A 171 9.37 21.70 -7.38
CA ALA A 171 10.37 21.88 -8.42
C ALA A 171 11.67 22.52 -7.90
N LYS A 172 12.74 22.45 -8.69
CA LYS A 172 14.07 23.01 -8.34
C LYS A 172 14.05 24.50 -7.99
N ASN A 173 13.12 25.26 -8.57
CA ASN A 173 12.94 26.68 -8.31
C ASN A 173 12.07 26.99 -7.07
N GLY A 174 11.61 25.96 -6.35
CA GLY A 174 10.74 26.10 -5.17
C GLY A 174 9.24 26.16 -5.48
N THR A 175 8.82 26.08 -6.74
CA THR A 175 7.39 26.04 -7.11
C THR A 175 6.78 24.70 -6.71
N ILE A 176 5.65 24.73 -6.00
CA ILE A 176 4.82 23.56 -5.73
C ILE A 176 4.06 23.22 -7.01
N LEU A 177 4.31 22.04 -7.59
CA LEU A 177 3.64 21.59 -8.81
C LEU A 177 2.45 20.66 -8.52
N SER A 178 2.44 19.98 -7.37
CA SER A 178 1.29 19.21 -6.89
C SER A 178 1.30 19.18 -5.36
N GLU A 179 0.09 19.16 -4.80
CA GLU A 179 -0.17 19.01 -3.37
C GLU A 179 -1.35 18.06 -3.19
N ARG A 180 -1.21 17.12 -2.25
CA ARG A 180 -2.20 16.08 -1.99
C ARG A 180 -2.49 16.01 -0.50
N ILE A 181 -3.78 16.10 -0.16
CA ILE A 181 -4.30 15.80 1.17
C ILE A 181 -4.77 14.35 1.18
N LEU A 182 -4.07 13.51 1.91
CA LEU A 182 -4.30 12.08 2.04
C LEU A 182 -5.31 11.78 3.15
N GLY A 183 -6.23 10.85 2.87
CA GLY A 183 -7.22 10.39 3.84
C GLY A 183 -8.42 11.33 4.03
N ALA A 184 -8.53 12.42 3.27
CA ALA A 184 -9.79 13.15 3.12
C ALA A 184 -10.74 12.33 2.24
N THR A 185 -11.95 12.07 2.71
CA THR A 185 -13.02 11.51 1.85
C THR A 185 -13.30 12.51 0.72
N GLU A 186 -13.53 12.03 -0.51
CA GLU A 186 -13.70 12.82 -1.76
C GLU A 186 -14.73 13.98 -1.72
N ASN A 187 -15.46 14.18 -0.62
CA ASN A 187 -16.37 15.30 -0.42
C ASN A 187 -15.73 16.58 0.17
N GLU A 188 -14.46 16.57 0.56
CA GLU A 188 -13.79 17.74 1.15
C GLU A 188 -12.71 18.41 0.26
N SER A 189 -12.37 17.85 -0.91
CA SER A 189 -11.45 18.52 -1.84
C SER A 189 -12.18 19.58 -2.68
N LEU A 190 -12.40 20.73 -2.05
CA LEU A 190 -12.22 22.07 -2.60
C LEU A 190 -12.61 22.29 -4.07
N ASN A 191 -13.83 22.80 -4.21
CA ASN A 191 -14.22 23.86 -5.14
C ASN A 191 -13.05 24.84 -5.41
N PRO A 192 -12.47 24.92 -6.63
CA PRO A 192 -11.56 25.98 -6.95
C PRO A 192 -12.36 27.29 -6.97
N ALA A 193 -12.19 28.10 -5.94
CA ALA A 193 -12.70 29.46 -5.93
C ALA A 193 -12.15 30.19 -7.16
N ILE A 194 -13.01 30.38 -8.16
CA ILE A 194 -12.78 31.26 -9.30
C ILE A 194 -12.66 32.69 -8.73
N PRO A 195 -11.56 33.41 -8.96
CA PRO A 195 -11.45 34.79 -8.50
C PRO A 195 -12.48 35.66 -9.22
N LYS A 196 -13.17 36.51 -8.46
CA LYS A 196 -13.90 37.67 -9.01
C LYS A 196 -12.94 38.84 -9.17
#